data_AF-A0A1W2M0I1-F1
#
_entry.id   AF-A0A1W2M0I1-F1
#
_cell.length_a   1.000
_cell.length_b   1.000
_cell.length_c   1.000
_cell.angle_alpha   90.00
_cell.angle_beta   90.00
_cell.angle_gamma   90.00
#
_symmetry.space_group_name_H-M   'P 1'
#
loop_
_entity.id
_entity.type
_entity.pdbx_description
1 polymer ?
#
loop_
_entity_poly.entity_id
_entity_poly.type
_entity_poly.pdbx_seq_one_letter_code
_entity_poly.pdbx_strand_id
1 'polypeptide(L)'
;MTDLLEAVASWETLLVALAIYGFAPGFVLRLLVKLYPKNDPRRRELIAELYTVRRLERPFWVADALGAVAVEGLPRRFGEYRLKRAMRVVEDLERRRGIRPRWASTDRYGVDRFQVFVAKKISTDEPITKSEMTMFADEPFSAEELKRYVKAKRFVAKHRARIEGGREFA
;
A
#
# COMPACT_ATOMS: atom_id res chain seq x y z
N MET A 1 32.58 36.61 26.29
CA MET A 1 31.13 36.36 26.58
C MET A 1 30.23 37.11 25.60
N THR A 2 30.57 38.35 25.23
CA THR A 2 29.89 39.14 24.19
C THR A 2 29.87 38.44 22.82
N ASP A 3 30.97 37.80 22.42
CA ASP A 3 31.09 37.18 21.09
C ASP A 3 30.13 36.00 20.90
N LEU A 4 29.79 35.29 21.98
CA LEU A 4 28.83 34.18 21.95
C LEU A 4 27.39 34.71 21.84
N LEU A 5 27.10 35.84 22.49
CA LEU A 5 25.81 36.52 22.38
C LEU A 5 25.64 37.15 21.00
N GLU A 6 26.70 37.70 20.42
CA GLU A 6 26.69 38.30 19.08
C GLU A 6 26.55 37.23 17.99
N ALA A 7 27.18 36.06 18.17
CA ALA A 7 26.98 34.90 17.30
C ALA A 7 25.54 34.33 17.40
N VAL A 8 24.98 34.23 18.60
CA VAL A 8 23.59 33.74 18.84
C VAL A 8 22.54 34.78 18.46
N ALA A 9 22.89 36.07 18.44
CA ALA A 9 22.05 37.16 17.97
C ALA A 9 22.28 37.48 16.49
N SER A 10 23.12 36.71 15.78
CA SER A 10 23.33 36.92 14.36
C SER A 10 22.02 36.65 13.60
N TRP A 11 21.76 37.44 12.57
CA TRP A 11 20.56 37.27 11.75
C TRP A 11 20.50 35.86 11.12
N GLU A 12 21.65 35.25 10.84
CA GLU A 12 21.79 33.88 10.33
C GLU A 12 21.28 32.85 11.33
N THR A 13 21.68 32.94 12.60
CA THR A 13 21.22 31.99 13.63
C THR A 13 19.73 32.13 13.88
N LEU A 14 19.20 33.35 13.82
CA LEU A 14 17.77 33.62 13.89
C LEU A 14 17.00 32.97 12.72
N LEU A 15 17.52 33.08 11.48
CA LEU A 15 16.93 32.40 10.32
C LEU A 15 16.97 30.88 10.44
N VAL A 16 18.09 30.32 10.89
CA VAL A 16 18.22 28.87 11.10
C VAL A 16 17.24 28.40 12.19
N ALA A 17 17.11 29.14 13.29
CA ALA A 17 16.15 28.84 14.33
C ALA A 17 14.70 28.90 13.80
N LEU A 18 14.35 29.95 13.03
CA LEU A 18 13.03 30.07 12.41
C LEU A 18 12.76 28.93 11.43
N ALA A 19 13.77 28.52 10.67
CA ALA A 19 13.68 27.37 9.77
C ALA A 19 13.43 26.08 10.55
N ILE A 20 14.22 25.78 11.58
CA ILE A 20 14.15 24.52 12.35
C ILE A 20 12.89 24.43 13.22
N TYR A 21 12.49 25.52 13.88
CA TYR A 21 11.36 25.51 14.83
C TYR A 21 10.04 26.01 14.22
N GLY A 22 10.11 26.74 13.11
CA GLY A 22 8.94 27.28 12.42
C GLY A 22 8.50 26.42 11.23
N PHE A 23 9.38 26.27 10.24
CA PHE A 23 9.03 25.70 8.94
C PHE A 23 9.29 24.19 8.83
N ALA A 24 10.48 23.75 9.25
CA ALA A 24 10.99 22.40 9.06
C ALA A 24 10.07 21.32 9.65
N PRO A 25 9.49 21.43 10.86
CA PRO A 25 8.69 20.34 11.44
C PRO A 25 7.44 20.05 10.60
N GLY A 26 6.77 21.11 10.13
CA GLY A 26 5.62 20.98 9.24
C GLY A 26 6.00 20.43 7.87
N PHE A 27 7.13 20.88 7.31
CA PHE A 27 7.61 20.39 6.02
C PHE A 27 8.01 18.92 6.06
N VAL A 28 8.83 18.53 7.04
CA VAL A 28 9.31 17.16 7.25
C VAL A 28 8.12 16.23 7.53
N LEU A 29 7.19 16.62 8.39
CA LEU A 29 6.01 15.78 8.66
C LEU A 29 5.16 15.57 7.40
N ARG A 30 4.98 16.59 6.56
CA ARG A 30 4.26 16.43 5.28
C ARG A 30 4.98 15.46 4.33
N LEU A 31 6.30 15.37 4.39
CA LEU A 31 7.06 14.34 3.66
C LEU A 31 6.86 12.96 4.26
N LEU A 32 6.96 12.83 5.59
CA LEU A 32 6.75 11.56 6.29
C LEU A 32 5.35 10.99 6.06
N VAL A 33 4.33 11.84 6.14
CA VAL A 33 2.92 11.46 5.91
C VAL A 33 2.68 10.94 4.48
N LYS A 34 3.56 11.20 3.50
CA LYS A 34 3.48 10.55 2.18
C LYS A 34 3.83 9.06 2.23
N LEU A 35 4.50 8.56 3.27
CA LEU A 35 4.79 7.14 3.44
C LEU A 35 3.53 6.33 3.72
N TYR A 36 2.49 6.94 4.30
CA TYR A 36 1.18 6.31 4.41
C TYR A 36 0.44 6.29 3.05
N PRO A 37 -0.46 5.29 2.83
CA PRO A 37 -1.38 5.28 1.70
C PRO A 37 -2.19 6.57 1.54
N LYS A 38 -2.50 6.96 0.29
CA LYS A 38 -3.15 8.26 0.01
C LYS A 38 -4.43 8.51 0.80
N ASN A 39 -5.20 7.45 1.08
CA ASN A 39 -6.50 7.51 1.75
C ASN A 39 -6.45 7.14 3.25
N ASP A 40 -5.26 6.97 3.83
CA ASP A 40 -5.14 6.60 5.23
C ASP A 40 -5.51 7.80 6.14
N PRO A 41 -6.47 7.66 7.08
CA PRO A 41 -6.89 8.74 7.98
C PRO A 41 -5.74 9.26 8.85
N ARG A 42 -4.74 8.41 9.16
CA ARG A 42 -3.57 8.75 9.97
C ARG A 42 -2.78 9.92 9.39
N ARG A 43 -2.87 10.14 8.07
CA ARG A 43 -2.24 11.27 7.38
C ARG A 43 -2.76 12.62 7.86
N ARG A 44 -4.06 12.71 8.16
CA ARG A 44 -4.68 13.97 8.63
C ARG A 44 -4.49 14.14 10.12
N GLU A 45 -4.60 13.05 10.87
CA GLU A 45 -4.40 13.01 12.33
C GLU A 45 -3.00 13.51 12.71
N LEU A 46 -1.94 12.95 12.12
CA LEU A 46 -0.56 13.36 12.43
C LEU A 46 -0.32 14.85 12.17
N ILE A 47 -0.88 15.39 11.08
CA ILE A 47 -0.77 16.82 10.78
C ILE A 47 -1.50 17.65 11.82
N ALA A 48 -2.70 17.24 12.24
CA ALA A 48 -3.46 17.92 13.27
C ALA A 48 -2.74 17.90 14.63
N GLU A 49 -2.20 16.74 15.03
CA GLU A 49 -1.41 16.55 16.26
C GLU A 49 -0.19 17.48 16.30
N LEU A 50 0.52 17.68 15.18
CA LEU A 50 1.66 18.61 15.15
C LEU A 50 1.28 20.05 15.54
N TYR A 51 0.06 20.49 15.20
CA TYR A 51 -0.40 21.83 15.51
C TYR A 51 -0.87 22.01 16.96
N THR A 52 -1.14 20.92 17.68
CA THR A 52 -1.42 20.97 19.13
C THR A 52 -0.13 21.01 19.95
N VAL A 53 0.99 20.51 19.41
CA VAL A 53 2.31 20.54 20.06
C VAL A 53 2.90 21.96 20.08
N ARG A 54 3.53 22.32 21.20
CA ARG A 54 4.22 23.61 21.39
C ARG A 54 5.39 23.74 20.42
N ARG A 55 5.62 24.94 19.87
CA ARG A 55 6.57 25.16 18.75
C ARG A 55 7.99 24.63 19.01
N LEU A 56 8.49 24.76 20.23
CA LEU A 56 9.84 24.30 20.61
C LEU A 56 9.96 22.76 20.68
N GLU A 57 8.85 22.07 20.95
CA GLU A 57 8.79 20.61 21.10
C GLU A 57 8.55 19.89 19.75
N ARG A 58 8.08 20.63 18.73
CA ARG A 58 7.73 20.07 17.41
C ARG A 58 8.85 19.30 16.72
N PRO A 59 10.12 19.74 16.72
CA PRO A 59 11.18 18.97 16.05
C PRO A 59 11.37 17.58 16.66
N PHE A 60 11.33 17.48 17.99
CA PHE A 60 11.44 16.22 18.73
C PHE A 60 10.25 15.32 18.45
N TRP A 61 9.04 15.89 18.50
CA TRP A 61 7.82 15.15 18.17
C TRP A 61 7.85 14.60 16.74
N VAL A 62 8.35 15.37 15.76
CA VAL A 62 8.50 14.88 14.37
C VAL A 62 9.53 13.76 14.26
N ALA A 63 10.59 13.78 15.07
CA ALA A 63 11.57 12.70 15.13
C ALA A 63 10.93 11.40 15.66
N ASP A 64 10.11 11.48 16.71
CA ASP A 64 9.36 10.32 17.22
C ASP A 64 8.35 9.81 16.19
N ALA A 65 7.63 10.72 15.53
CA ALA A 65 6.68 10.39 14.48
C ALA A 65 7.35 9.65 13.29
N LEU A 66 8.63 9.92 13.00
CA LEU A 66 9.39 9.23 11.96
C LEU A 66 9.49 7.72 12.24
N GLY A 67 9.69 7.33 13.51
CA GLY A 67 9.71 5.93 13.91
C GLY A 67 8.37 5.24 13.68
N ALA A 68 7.28 5.86 14.14
CA ALA A 68 5.92 5.35 13.94
C ALA A 68 5.57 5.20 12.45
N VAL A 69 5.87 6.23 11.64
CA VAL A 69 5.63 6.23 10.20
C VAL A 69 6.47 5.13 9.52
N ALA A 70 7.70 4.89 9.95
CA ALA A 70 8.55 3.85 9.37
C ALA A 70 8.03 2.44 9.65
N VAL A 71 7.57 2.18 10.87
CA VAL A 71 7.07 0.86 11.26
C VAL A 71 5.68 0.59 10.68
N GLU A 72 4.80 1.59 10.64
CA GLU A 72 3.41 1.40 10.23
C GLU A 72 3.14 1.77 8.77
N GLY A 73 3.68 2.90 8.32
CA GLY A 73 3.40 3.49 7.01
C GLY A 73 4.08 2.74 5.86
N LEU A 74 5.38 2.42 6.01
CA LEU A 74 6.15 1.74 4.96
C LEU A 74 5.53 0.37 4.58
N PRO A 75 5.24 -0.55 5.51
CA PRO A 75 4.69 -1.87 5.14
C PRO A 75 3.34 -1.76 4.44
N ARG A 76 2.48 -0.82 4.85
CA ARG A 76 1.17 -0.58 4.23
C ARG A 76 1.33 -0.10 2.78
N ARG A 77 2.22 0.86 2.54
CA ARG A 77 2.46 1.39 1.19
C ARG A 77 3.10 0.37 0.26
N PHE A 78 4.06 -0.42 0.76
CA PHE A 78 4.61 -1.53 -0.02
C PHE A 78 3.57 -2.61 -0.30
N GLY A 79 2.68 -2.89 0.65
CA GLY A 79 1.53 -3.77 0.46
C GLY A 79 0.63 -3.30 -0.69
N GLU A 80 0.21 -2.04 -0.69
CA GLU A 80 -0.59 -1.46 -1.77
C GLU A 80 0.12 -1.49 -3.14
N TYR A 81 1.42 -1.17 -3.17
CA TYR A 81 2.18 -1.21 -4.41
C TYR A 81 2.25 -2.65 -4.97
N ARG A 82 2.52 -3.63 -4.10
CA ARG A 82 2.53 -5.05 -4.46
C ARG A 82 1.14 -5.51 -4.91
N LEU A 83 0.08 -5.04 -4.26
CA LEU A 83 -1.29 -5.35 -4.62
C LEU A 83 -1.64 -4.80 -6.00
N LYS A 84 -1.33 -3.52 -6.28
CA LYS A 84 -1.53 -2.90 -7.60
C LYS A 84 -0.71 -3.60 -8.68
N ARG A 85 0.50 -4.06 -8.37
CA ARG A 85 1.32 -4.84 -9.32
C ARG A 85 0.71 -6.22 -9.56
N ALA A 86 0.25 -6.91 -8.52
CA ALA A 86 -0.42 -8.20 -8.65
C ALA A 86 -1.71 -8.09 -9.46
N MET A 87 -2.53 -7.05 -9.23
CA MET A 87 -3.73 -6.79 -10.01
C MET A 87 -3.42 -6.54 -11.48
N ARG A 88 -2.40 -5.72 -11.80
CA ARG A 88 -1.97 -5.51 -13.19
C ARG A 88 -1.54 -6.80 -13.88
N VAL A 89 -0.82 -7.69 -13.18
CA VAL A 89 -0.44 -9.00 -13.74
C VAL A 89 -1.66 -9.87 -14.02
N VAL A 90 -2.65 -9.88 -13.11
CA VAL A 90 -3.91 -10.60 -13.32
C VAL A 90 -4.66 -10.03 -14.51
N GLU A 91 -4.80 -8.71 -14.57
CA GLU A 91 -5.51 -8.00 -15.64
C GLU A 91 -4.83 -8.18 -17.02
N ASP A 92 -3.50 -8.10 -17.09
CA ASP A 92 -2.75 -8.30 -18.32
C ASP A 92 -2.92 -9.74 -18.86
N LEU A 93 -2.91 -10.74 -17.97
CA LEU A 93 -3.13 -12.14 -18.34
C LEU A 93 -4.57 -12.39 -18.78
N GLU A 94 -5.55 -11.79 -18.09
CA GLU A 94 -6.97 -11.84 -18.45
C GLU A 94 -7.19 -11.21 -19.84
N ARG A 95 -6.62 -10.02 -20.11
CA ARG A 95 -6.70 -9.34 -21.40
C ARG A 95 -6.06 -10.15 -22.54
N ARG A 96 -4.85 -10.66 -22.35
CA ARG A 96 -4.12 -11.42 -23.40
C ARG A 96 -4.86 -12.67 -23.86
N ARG A 97 -5.59 -13.32 -22.95
CA ARG A 97 -6.27 -14.59 -23.21
C ARG A 97 -7.76 -14.43 -23.54
N GLY A 98 -8.28 -13.21 -23.62
CA GLY A 98 -9.71 -12.96 -23.80
C GLY A 98 -10.57 -13.47 -22.64
N ILE A 99 -9.95 -13.79 -21.50
CA ILE A 99 -10.66 -14.19 -20.28
C ILE A 99 -11.28 -12.91 -19.74
N ARG A 100 -12.59 -12.77 -19.92
CA ARG A 100 -13.29 -11.58 -19.45
C ARG A 100 -13.13 -11.46 -17.93
N PRO A 101 -12.73 -10.29 -17.42
CA PRO A 101 -12.68 -10.09 -15.98
C PRO A 101 -14.09 -10.26 -15.39
N ARG A 102 -14.15 -10.74 -14.14
CA ARG A 102 -15.37 -11.15 -13.42
C ARG A 102 -16.50 -10.11 -13.41
N TRP A 103 -16.19 -8.83 -13.61
CA TRP A 103 -17.17 -7.74 -13.66
C TRP A 103 -17.81 -7.55 -15.04
N ALA A 104 -17.32 -8.21 -16.09
CA ALA A 104 -17.77 -8.08 -17.47
C ALA A 104 -18.59 -9.28 -17.99
N SER A 105 -18.82 -10.33 -17.18
CA SER A 105 -19.72 -11.44 -17.53
C SER A 105 -21.11 -11.22 -16.91
N THR A 106 -22.03 -10.71 -17.73
CA THR A 106 -23.44 -10.40 -17.42
C THR A 106 -24.38 -11.59 -17.57
N ASP A 107 -23.91 -12.84 -17.52
CA ASP A 107 -24.83 -13.96 -17.43
C ASP A 107 -25.39 -14.03 -16.02
N ARG A 108 -26.67 -14.41 -15.89
CA ARG A 108 -27.48 -14.40 -14.66
C ARG A 108 -26.89 -15.15 -13.45
N TYR A 109 -25.76 -15.85 -13.64
CA TYR A 109 -24.97 -16.54 -12.61
C TYR A 109 -23.49 -16.14 -12.55
N GLY A 110 -23.00 -15.22 -13.40
CA GLY A 110 -21.82 -14.34 -13.21
C GLY A 110 -20.46 -14.92 -12.77
N VAL A 111 -20.29 -16.24 -12.62
CA VAL A 111 -19.02 -16.81 -12.18
C VAL A 111 -18.35 -17.52 -13.35
N ASP A 112 -17.26 -16.94 -13.84
CA ASP A 112 -16.34 -17.57 -14.76
C ASP A 112 -15.94 -18.96 -14.21
N ARG A 113 -16.30 -20.03 -14.95
CA ARG A 113 -16.00 -21.42 -14.55
C ARG A 113 -14.52 -21.65 -14.32
N PHE A 114 -13.65 -20.93 -15.05
CA PHE A 114 -12.21 -20.97 -14.82
C PHE A 114 -11.86 -20.38 -13.45
N GLN A 115 -12.49 -19.28 -13.05
CA GLN A 115 -12.28 -18.70 -11.73
C GLN A 115 -12.80 -19.58 -10.59
N VAL A 116 -13.94 -20.26 -10.76
CA VAL A 116 -14.44 -21.23 -9.77
C VAL A 116 -13.48 -22.40 -9.64
N PHE A 117 -13.00 -22.94 -10.77
CA PHE A 117 -12.03 -24.02 -10.80
C PHE A 117 -10.72 -23.62 -10.10
N VAL A 118 -10.15 -22.46 -10.46
CA VAL A 118 -8.94 -21.96 -9.82
C VAL A 118 -9.15 -21.66 -8.34
N ALA A 119 -10.29 -21.08 -7.95
CA ALA A 119 -10.61 -20.81 -6.54
C ALA A 119 -10.73 -22.10 -5.73
N LYS A 120 -11.38 -23.14 -6.29
CA LYS A 120 -11.51 -24.46 -5.67
C LYS A 120 -10.13 -25.10 -5.47
N LYS A 121 -9.30 -25.14 -6.52
CA LYS A 121 -7.92 -25.67 -6.44
C LYS A 121 -7.04 -24.87 -5.47
N ILE A 122 -7.21 -23.55 -5.40
CA ILE A 122 -6.53 -22.72 -4.39
C ILE A 122 -6.96 -23.10 -2.98
N SER A 123 -8.25 -23.35 -2.75
CA SER A 123 -8.80 -23.72 -1.45
C SER A 123 -8.41 -25.12 -0.99
N THR A 124 -8.23 -26.07 -1.93
CA THR A 124 -7.84 -27.46 -1.62
C THR A 124 -6.34 -27.71 -1.70
N ASP A 125 -5.55 -26.68 -2.06
CA ASP A 125 -4.11 -26.75 -2.32
C ASP A 125 -3.68 -27.83 -3.35
N GLU A 126 -4.62 -28.22 -4.21
CA GLU A 126 -4.36 -29.20 -5.26
C GLU A 126 -3.59 -28.58 -6.45
N PRO A 127 -2.63 -29.30 -7.04
CA PRO A 127 -1.98 -28.87 -8.26
C PRO A 127 -2.98 -28.88 -9.43
N ILE A 128 -2.84 -27.89 -10.33
CA ILE A 128 -3.61 -27.81 -11.57
C ILE A 128 -2.84 -28.56 -12.66
N THR A 129 -3.49 -29.51 -13.33
CA THR A 129 -2.90 -30.31 -14.40
C THR A 129 -3.07 -29.65 -15.78
N LYS A 130 -2.19 -29.99 -16.75
CA LYS A 130 -2.25 -29.45 -18.12
C LYS A 130 -3.57 -29.79 -18.84
N SER A 131 -4.13 -30.98 -18.59
CA SER A 131 -5.39 -31.44 -19.18
C SER A 131 -6.61 -30.69 -18.65
N GLU A 132 -6.60 -30.31 -17.37
CA GLU A 132 -7.63 -29.45 -16.80
C GLU A 132 -7.57 -28.03 -17.39
N MET A 133 -6.39 -27.55 -17.80
CA MET A 133 -6.22 -26.21 -18.36
C MET A 133 -6.71 -26.07 -19.80
N THR A 134 -6.56 -27.12 -20.61
CA THR A 134 -7.07 -27.16 -21.99
C THR A 134 -8.60 -27.15 -22.05
N MET A 135 -9.31 -27.41 -20.94
CA MET A 135 -10.78 -27.29 -20.88
C MET A 135 -11.27 -25.83 -20.87
N PHE A 136 -10.40 -24.86 -20.57
CA PHE A 136 -10.82 -23.47 -20.34
C PHE A 136 -10.24 -22.47 -21.35
N ALA A 137 -9.28 -22.88 -22.18
CA ALA A 137 -8.68 -22.05 -23.22
C ALA A 137 -8.19 -22.90 -24.38
N ASP A 138 -8.35 -22.40 -25.60
CA ASP A 138 -7.87 -23.04 -26.84
C ASP A 138 -6.35 -23.23 -26.84
N GLU A 139 -5.64 -22.39 -26.08
CA GLU A 139 -4.22 -22.54 -25.76
C GLU A 139 -4.00 -22.68 -24.25
N PRO A 140 -3.35 -23.74 -23.76
CA PRO A 140 -3.06 -23.90 -22.34
C PRO A 140 -2.09 -22.81 -21.88
N PHE A 141 -2.34 -22.21 -20.70
CA PHE A 141 -1.33 -21.35 -20.08
C PHE A 141 -0.01 -22.12 -19.94
N SER A 142 1.10 -21.43 -20.13
CA SER A 142 2.38 -21.99 -19.71
C SER A 142 2.35 -22.25 -18.20
N ALA A 143 3.02 -23.31 -17.75
CA ALA A 143 3.13 -23.63 -16.32
C ALA A 143 3.64 -22.42 -15.50
N GLU A 144 4.49 -21.59 -16.11
CA GLU A 144 5.02 -20.38 -15.50
C GLU A 144 3.97 -19.25 -15.41
N GLU A 145 3.15 -19.07 -16.44
CA GLU A 145 2.05 -18.09 -16.45
C GLU A 145 0.98 -18.43 -15.42
N LEU A 146 0.62 -19.72 -15.32
CA LEU A 146 -0.34 -20.19 -14.34
C LEU A 146 0.17 -20.00 -12.91
N LYS A 147 1.44 -20.36 -12.66
CA LYS A 147 2.09 -20.11 -11.35
C LYS A 147 2.03 -18.63 -10.98
N ARG A 148 2.33 -17.72 -11.93
CA ARG A 148 2.25 -16.27 -11.72
C ARG A 148 0.83 -15.80 -11.44
N TYR A 149 -0.15 -16.28 -12.20
CA TYR A 149 -1.57 -15.96 -12.04
C TYR A 149 -2.10 -16.42 -10.68
N VAL A 150 -1.90 -17.69 -10.32
CA VAL A 150 -2.35 -18.26 -9.05
C VAL A 150 -1.67 -17.56 -7.87
N LYS A 151 -0.36 -17.30 -7.94
CA LYS A 151 0.37 -16.56 -6.90
C LYS A 151 -0.17 -15.13 -6.73
N ALA A 152 -0.47 -14.44 -7.83
CA ALA A 152 -1.07 -13.10 -7.79
C ALA A 152 -2.49 -13.12 -7.22
N LYS A 153 -3.37 -14.04 -7.67
CA LYS A 153 -4.73 -14.22 -7.14
C LYS A 153 -4.73 -14.57 -5.66
N ARG A 154 -3.90 -15.51 -5.21
CA ARG A 154 -3.73 -15.85 -3.77
C ARG A 154 -3.31 -14.61 -2.97
N PHE A 155 -2.37 -13.81 -3.48
CA PHE A 155 -1.95 -12.58 -2.82
C PHE A 155 -3.08 -11.55 -2.71
N VAL A 156 -3.82 -11.31 -3.80
CA VAL A 156 -4.99 -10.41 -3.81
C VAL A 156 -6.06 -10.89 -2.84
N ALA A 157 -6.42 -12.18 -2.87
CA ALA A 157 -7.43 -12.76 -1.99
C ALA A 157 -7.05 -12.62 -0.51
N LYS A 158 -5.80 -12.94 -0.15
CA LYS A 158 -5.28 -12.77 1.22
C LYS A 158 -5.30 -11.30 1.67
N HIS A 159 -4.94 -10.37 0.80
CA HIS A 159 -5.01 -8.94 1.11
C HIS A 159 -6.46 -8.46 1.30
N ARG A 160 -7.38 -8.92 0.46
CA ARG A 160 -8.80 -8.58 0.56
C ARG A 160 -9.40 -9.11 1.86
N ALA A 161 -9.15 -10.37 2.20
CA ALA A 161 -9.60 -10.98 3.45
C ALA A 161 -9.06 -10.23 4.69
N ARG A 162 -7.83 -9.71 4.64
CA ARG A 162 -7.28 -8.89 5.74
C ARG A 162 -7.99 -7.54 5.88
N ILE A 163 -8.43 -6.93 4.78
CA ILE A 163 -9.16 -5.65 4.78
C ILE A 163 -10.63 -5.84 5.20
N GLU A 164 -11.25 -6.94 4.78
CA GLU A 164 -12.64 -7.28 5.11
C GLU A 164 -12.75 -7.83 6.54
N GLY A 165 -11.88 -8.76 6.95
CA GLY A 165 -11.84 -9.28 8.32
C GLY A 165 -11.42 -8.24 9.36
N GLY A 166 -10.60 -7.24 8.98
CA GLY A 166 -10.30 -6.11 9.86
C GLY A 166 -11.47 -5.15 10.10
N ARG A 167 -12.55 -5.24 9.30
CA ARG A 167 -13.79 -4.47 9.48
C ARG A 167 -14.83 -5.17 10.34
N GLU A 168 -14.68 -6.46 10.62
CA GLU A 168 -15.59 -7.20 11.52
C GLU A 168 -15.18 -7.09 13.00
N PHE A 169 -13.97 -6.61 13.28
CA PHE A 169 -13.43 -6.43 14.64
C PHE A 169 -13.25 -4.94 15.05
N ALA A 170 -13.76 -3.99 14.27
CA ALA A 170 -13.73 -2.55 14.55
C ALA A 170 -15.15 -1.99 14.54
#